data_AF-A0A1F8WYZ4-F1
#
_entry.id   AF-A0A1F8WYZ4-F1
#
_cell.length_a   1.000
_cell.length_b   1.000
_cell.length_c   1.000
_cell.angle_alpha   90.00
_cell.angle_beta   90.00
_cell.angle_gamma   90.00
#
_symmetry.space_group_name_H-M   'P 1'
#
loop_
_entity.id
_entity.type
_entity.pdbx_description
1 polymer ?
#
loop_
_entity_poly.entity_id
_entity_poly.type
_entity_poly.pdbx_seq_one_letter_code
_entity_poly.pdbx_strand_id
1 'polypeptide(L)'
;MRTKEMKQELKHAGIGLLMGLLCLLFGILWAVYLTVNHESIHRQFEAAARTALEEKFVINQGGHEEHGGGHGQNAQPAQDEHSAQMHEGHQHGDAHVASTGENELAKLKEELAARASADHEHGGPVMETAHERLTRGHLHAMGLGVLTISVALLLAFLPASGRAKTLAAACLGTGSFFYPLAWIVMGFRTTALGEAGAQASVFPMAAFSIALVAAGLLITLAYVIRWIFGRD
;
A
#
# COMPACT_ATOMS: atom_id res chain seq x y z
N MET A 1 17.27 32.12 30.41
CA MET A 1 16.36 32.30 29.26
C MET A 1 14.98 32.65 29.81
N ARG A 2 14.42 33.80 29.45
CA ARG A 2 13.13 34.29 29.99
C ARG A 2 12.02 33.47 29.36
N THR A 3 10.98 33.08 30.11
CA THR A 3 9.83 32.29 29.61
C THR A 3 9.18 32.85 28.33
N LYS A 4 9.32 34.15 28.06
CA LYS A 4 8.89 34.82 26.83
C LYS A 4 9.68 34.38 25.59
N GLU A 5 11.00 34.21 25.71
CA GLU A 5 11.88 33.77 24.62
C GLU A 5 11.53 32.35 24.20
N MET A 6 11.38 31.44 25.17
CA MET A 6 10.97 30.06 24.90
C MET A 6 9.62 29.98 24.19
N LYS A 7 8.63 30.77 24.61
CA LYS A 7 7.32 30.83 23.94
C LYS A 7 7.43 31.32 22.49
N GLN A 8 8.33 32.25 22.22
CA GLN A 8 8.55 32.78 20.87
C GLN A 8 9.21 31.73 19.96
N GLU A 9 10.20 31.00 20.45
CA GLU A 9 10.84 29.92 19.69
C GLU A 9 9.87 28.77 19.37
N LEU A 10 9.06 28.37 20.36
CA LEU A 10 8.03 27.33 20.19
C LEU A 10 6.93 27.74 19.22
N LYS A 11 6.61 29.03 19.10
CA LYS A 11 5.55 29.51 18.21
C LYS A 11 5.79 29.10 16.75
N HIS A 12 7.05 29.11 16.30
CA HIS A 12 7.39 28.78 14.91
C HIS A 12 7.39 27.27 14.64
N ALA A 13 7.70 26.45 15.64
CA ALA A 13 7.60 24.99 15.56
C ALA A 13 6.20 24.46 15.91
N GLY A 14 5.32 25.31 16.45
CA GLY A 14 4.04 24.92 17.03
C GLY A 14 3.11 24.21 16.06
N ILE A 15 3.13 24.57 14.77
CA ILE A 15 2.32 23.88 13.76
C ILE A 15 2.76 22.43 13.56
N GLY A 16 4.07 22.16 13.59
CA GLY A 16 4.60 20.80 13.51
C GLY A 16 4.22 19.98 14.75
N LEU A 17 4.32 20.58 15.94
CA LEU A 17 3.91 19.93 17.18
C LEU A 17 2.42 19.56 17.17
N LEU A 18 1.56 20.50 16.76
CA LEU A 18 0.12 20.27 16.65
C LEU A 18 -0.19 19.13 15.66
N MET A 19 0.39 19.19 14.45
CA MET A 19 0.17 18.17 13.43
C MET A 19 0.72 16.80 13.85
N GLY A 20 1.87 16.76 14.53
CA GLY A 20 2.43 15.52 15.07
C GLY A 20 1.53 14.89 16.13
N LEU A 21 0.97 15.69 17.04
CA LEU A 21 -0.01 15.22 18.02
C LEU A 21 -1.31 14.73 17.36
N LEU A 22 -1.82 15.46 16.36
CA LEU A 22 -2.98 15.02 15.58
C LEU A 22 -2.71 13.69 14.87
N CYS A 23 -1.51 13.49 14.33
CA CYS A 23 -1.11 12.24 13.68
C CYS A 23 -1.05 11.07 14.68
N LEU A 24 -0.53 11.28 15.90
CA LEU A 24 -0.54 10.28 16.97
C LEU A 24 -1.96 9.93 17.42
N LEU A 25 -2.79 10.95 17.68
CA LEU A 25 -4.19 10.75 18.06
C LEU A 25 -4.93 9.99 16.97
N PHE A 26 -4.72 10.36 15.71
CA PHE A 26 -5.27 9.64 14.56
C PHE A 26 -4.83 8.17 14.56
N GLY A 27 -3.54 7.88 14.75
CA GLY A 27 -3.03 6.51 14.83
C GLY A 27 -3.67 5.70 15.95
N ILE A 28 -3.82 6.26 17.15
CA ILE A 28 -4.46 5.61 18.31
C ILE A 28 -5.94 5.34 18.03
N LEU A 29 -6.68 6.35 17.57
CA LEU A 29 -8.10 6.21 17.23
C LEU A 29 -8.30 5.17 16.12
N TRP A 30 -7.39 5.14 15.15
CA TRP A 30 -7.42 4.16 14.08
C TRP A 30 -7.18 2.72 14.57
N ALA A 31 -6.26 2.51 15.51
CA ALA A 31 -6.08 1.19 16.14
C ALA A 31 -7.34 0.74 16.89
N VAL A 32 -7.95 1.62 17.67
CA VAL A 32 -9.22 1.34 18.37
C VAL A 32 -10.33 1.03 17.36
N TYR A 33 -10.39 1.77 16.25
CA TYR A 33 -11.36 1.51 15.20
C TYR A 33 -11.17 0.12 14.58
N LEU A 34 -9.94 -0.27 14.23
CA LEU A 34 -9.63 -1.59 13.67
C LEU A 34 -10.00 -2.73 14.62
N THR A 35 -9.76 -2.58 15.92
CA THR A 35 -10.08 -3.63 16.89
C THR A 35 -11.57 -3.76 17.13
N VAL A 36 -12.29 -2.64 17.27
CA VAL A 36 -13.75 -2.65 17.52
C VAL A 36 -14.53 -3.10 16.28
N ASN A 37 -14.06 -2.75 15.07
CA ASN A 37 -14.78 -2.99 13.83
C ASN A 37 -14.19 -4.14 13.00
N HIS A 38 -13.30 -4.96 13.57
CA HIS A 38 -12.61 -6.03 12.85
C HIS A 38 -13.57 -6.90 12.03
N GLU A 39 -14.63 -7.40 12.67
CA GLU A 39 -15.67 -8.22 12.04
C GLU A 39 -16.45 -7.46 10.95
N SER A 40 -16.78 -6.19 11.19
CA SER A 40 -17.47 -5.37 10.20
C SER A 40 -16.60 -5.09 8.98
N ILE A 41 -15.30 -4.89 9.17
CA ILE A 41 -14.34 -4.64 8.09
C ILE A 41 -14.19 -5.91 7.23
N HIS A 42 -14.08 -7.09 7.86
CA HIS A 42 -14.07 -8.37 7.14
C HIS A 42 -15.32 -8.57 6.30
N ARG A 43 -16.52 -8.35 6.87
CA ARG A 43 -17.78 -8.44 6.12
C ARG A 43 -17.84 -7.45 4.94
N GLN A 44 -17.35 -6.23 5.13
CA GLN A 44 -17.26 -5.25 4.05
C GLN A 44 -16.29 -5.70 2.95
N PHE A 45 -15.17 -6.32 3.33
CA PHE A 45 -14.19 -6.85 2.39
C PHE A 45 -14.72 -8.04 1.60
N GLU A 46 -15.39 -8.99 2.26
CA GLU A 46 -16.06 -10.11 1.59
C GLU A 46 -17.13 -9.62 0.61
N ALA A 47 -17.97 -8.66 1.03
CA ALA A 47 -18.99 -8.08 0.18
C ALA A 47 -18.39 -7.38 -1.04
N ALA A 48 -17.36 -6.55 -0.84
CA ALA A 48 -16.66 -5.87 -1.93
C ALA A 48 -15.99 -6.85 -2.90
N ALA A 49 -15.37 -7.92 -2.39
CA ALA A 49 -14.74 -8.95 -3.21
C ALA A 49 -15.78 -9.72 -4.06
N ARG A 50 -16.94 -10.05 -3.50
CA ARG A 50 -18.04 -10.69 -4.23
C ARG A 50 -18.55 -9.80 -5.36
N THR A 51 -18.83 -8.52 -5.09
CA THR A 51 -19.27 -7.57 -6.12
C THR A 51 -18.24 -7.44 -7.25
N ALA A 52 -16.95 -7.38 -6.92
CA ALA A 52 -15.88 -7.29 -7.92
C ALA A 52 -15.75 -8.57 -8.77
N LEU A 53 -16.11 -9.75 -8.24
CA LEU A 53 -16.18 -10.99 -9.01
C LEU A 53 -17.40 -11.01 -9.94
N GLU A 54 -18.57 -10.65 -9.42
CA GLU A 54 -19.82 -10.60 -10.21
C GLU A 54 -19.69 -9.66 -11.42
N GLU A 55 -19.10 -8.48 -11.23
CA GLU A 55 -18.85 -7.52 -12.33
C GLU A 55 -17.96 -8.12 -13.43
N LYS A 56 -16.94 -8.90 -13.06
CA LYS A 56 -16.06 -9.59 -14.03
C LYS A 56 -16.78 -10.70 -14.80
N PHE A 57 -17.71 -11.42 -14.17
CA PHE A 57 -18.45 -12.49 -14.83
C PHE A 57 -19.56 -11.97 -15.77
N VAL A 58 -20.25 -10.89 -15.40
CA VAL A 58 -21.30 -10.29 -16.24
C VAL A 58 -20.72 -9.73 -17.53
N ILE A 59 -19.55 -9.08 -17.48
CA ILE A 59 -18.88 -8.54 -18.67
C ILE A 59 -18.48 -9.67 -19.65
N ASN A 60 -18.20 -10.86 -19.15
CA ASN A 60 -17.75 -11.98 -19.98
C ASN A 60 -18.90 -12.83 -20.57
N GLN A 61 -20.12 -12.74 -20.04
CA GLN A 61 -21.27 -13.50 -20.57
C GLN A 61 -21.96 -12.85 -21.78
N GLY A 62 -21.71 -11.56 -22.07
CA GLY A 62 -22.33 -10.83 -23.17
C GLY A 62 -21.55 -10.79 -24.50
N GLY A 63 -20.41 -11.48 -24.61
CA GLY A 63 -19.43 -11.30 -25.70
C GLY A 63 -19.42 -12.34 -26.83
N HIS A 64 -20.40 -13.25 -26.90
CA HIS A 64 -20.43 -14.32 -27.91
C HIS A 64 -21.53 -14.15 -28.98
N GLU A 65 -21.90 -12.91 -29.31
CA GLU A 65 -22.71 -12.62 -30.50
C GLU A 65 -21.86 -11.92 -31.58
N GLU A 66 -21.58 -12.69 -32.63
CA GLU A 66 -21.36 -12.30 -34.03
C GLU A 66 -20.87 -10.87 -34.34
N HIS A 67 -19.58 -10.76 -34.67
CA HIS A 67 -19.19 -9.99 -35.85
C HIS A 67 -18.18 -10.77 -36.68
N GLY A 68 -18.74 -11.66 -37.51
CA GLY A 68 -18.11 -12.03 -38.76
C GLY A 68 -18.13 -10.84 -39.72
N GLY A 69 -17.02 -10.62 -40.42
CA GLY A 69 -16.99 -9.76 -41.60
C GLY A 69 -15.78 -8.84 -41.68
N GLY A 70 -14.82 -9.20 -42.54
CA GLY A 70 -13.96 -8.21 -43.18
C GLY A 70 -12.47 -8.49 -43.13
N HIS A 71 -12.02 -9.39 -44.01
CA HIS A 71 -10.64 -9.45 -44.46
C HIS A 71 -10.16 -8.09 -44.97
N GLY A 72 -8.96 -7.68 -44.55
CA GLY A 72 -8.23 -6.55 -45.10
C GLY A 72 -6.73 -6.74 -44.88
N GLN A 73 -6.11 -7.43 -45.83
CA GLN A 73 -4.67 -7.68 -45.92
C GLN A 73 -3.86 -6.38 -45.79
N ASN A 74 -2.78 -6.41 -45.00
CA ASN A 74 -1.53 -5.84 -45.49
C ASN A 74 -0.31 -6.45 -44.79
N ALA A 75 0.60 -6.89 -45.65
CA ALA A 75 1.87 -7.52 -45.34
C ALA A 75 2.94 -6.48 -44.99
N GLN A 76 3.87 -6.80 -44.09
CA GLN A 76 5.22 -7.27 -44.47
C GLN A 76 6.13 -7.51 -43.24
N PRO A 77 7.20 -8.32 -43.40
CA PRO A 77 8.01 -8.90 -42.33
C PRO A 77 9.45 -8.34 -42.25
N ALA A 78 10.14 -8.60 -41.13
CA ALA A 78 11.59 -8.83 -41.03
C ALA A 78 11.87 -9.37 -39.61
N GLN A 79 12.23 -10.65 -39.48
CA GLN A 79 13.60 -11.15 -39.24
C GLN A 79 14.14 -10.79 -37.85
N ASP A 80 14.27 -11.78 -36.96
CA ASP A 80 15.59 -12.35 -36.69
C ASP A 80 15.53 -13.65 -35.88
N GLU A 81 16.45 -14.53 -36.27
CA GLU A 81 16.68 -15.91 -35.87
C GLU A 81 17.35 -15.98 -34.49
N HIS A 82 17.15 -17.09 -33.74
CA HIS A 82 18.25 -17.96 -33.28
C HIS A 82 17.79 -19.12 -32.37
N SER A 83 18.05 -20.33 -32.88
CA SER A 83 18.73 -21.46 -32.19
C SER A 83 17.99 -22.32 -31.17
N ALA A 84 17.46 -23.44 -31.69
CA ALA A 84 17.78 -24.83 -31.31
C ALA A 84 18.11 -25.17 -29.84
N GLN A 85 17.24 -25.99 -29.23
CA GLN A 85 17.71 -27.09 -28.39
C GLN A 85 16.73 -28.26 -28.46
N MET A 86 17.17 -29.34 -29.11
CA MET A 86 16.53 -30.65 -29.07
C MET A 86 16.92 -31.36 -27.77
N HIS A 87 15.97 -32.03 -27.13
CA HIS A 87 16.28 -33.26 -26.41
C HIS A 87 15.21 -34.33 -26.64
N GLU A 88 15.77 -35.47 -26.98
CA GLU A 88 15.22 -36.69 -27.53
C GLU A 88 14.76 -37.65 -26.44
N GLY A 89 13.63 -38.32 -26.68
CA GLY A 89 13.39 -39.73 -26.34
C GLY A 89 13.05 -40.11 -24.89
N HIS A 90 11.86 -40.68 -24.70
CA HIS A 90 11.62 -42.01 -24.10
C HIS A 90 10.13 -42.34 -24.24
N GLN A 91 9.74 -43.21 -25.18
CA GLN A 91 9.68 -44.68 -25.11
C GLN A 91 8.39 -45.18 -24.42
N HIS A 92 7.46 -45.63 -25.27
CA HIS A 92 6.21 -46.30 -24.95
C HIS A 92 6.47 -47.63 -24.22
N GLY A 93 5.77 -47.83 -23.10
CA GLY A 93 5.58 -49.13 -22.45
C GLY A 93 4.09 -49.31 -22.17
N ASP A 94 3.50 -50.26 -22.88
CA ASP A 94 2.10 -50.68 -22.76
C ASP A 94 1.80 -51.41 -21.44
N ALA A 95 0.50 -51.44 -21.14
CA ALA A 95 -0.21 -52.36 -20.25
C ALA A 95 -0.14 -52.09 -18.74
N HIS A 96 -1.15 -51.36 -18.23
CA HIS A 96 -2.01 -51.82 -17.13
C HIS A 96 -3.16 -50.81 -16.93
N VAL A 97 -4.24 -51.00 -17.70
CA VAL A 97 -5.50 -50.28 -17.53
C VAL A 97 -6.45 -51.18 -16.73
N ALA A 98 -7.12 -50.58 -15.74
CA ALA A 98 -8.18 -51.16 -14.88
C ALA A 98 -7.77 -51.58 -13.45
N SER A 99 -7.28 -50.64 -12.63
CA SER A 99 -7.66 -50.54 -11.20
C SER A 99 -7.17 -49.23 -10.52
N THR A 100 -6.44 -48.38 -11.24
CA THR A 100 -5.78 -47.18 -10.69
C THR A 100 -6.70 -45.96 -10.50
N GLY A 101 -7.87 -45.93 -11.14
CA GLY A 101 -8.76 -44.76 -11.14
C GLY A 101 -9.40 -44.45 -9.80
N GLU A 102 -9.73 -45.46 -8.99
CA GLU A 102 -10.38 -45.23 -7.69
C GLU A 102 -9.41 -44.66 -6.65
N ASN A 103 -8.15 -45.12 -6.66
CA ASN A 103 -7.10 -44.58 -5.78
C ASN A 103 -6.67 -43.16 -6.20
N GLU A 104 -6.60 -42.86 -7.49
CA GLU A 104 -6.32 -41.49 -7.94
C GLU A 104 -7.49 -40.54 -7.61
N LEU A 105 -8.73 -40.98 -7.76
CA LEU A 105 -9.90 -40.17 -7.41
C LEU A 105 -10.00 -39.91 -5.90
N ALA A 106 -9.64 -40.89 -5.08
CA ALA A 106 -9.57 -40.73 -3.62
C ALA A 106 -8.48 -39.74 -3.22
N LYS A 107 -7.29 -39.84 -3.83
CA LYS A 107 -6.16 -38.92 -3.59
C LYS A 107 -6.47 -37.50 -4.07
N LEU A 108 -7.13 -37.35 -5.22
CA LEU A 108 -7.60 -36.04 -5.71
C LEU A 108 -8.68 -35.46 -4.80
N LYS A 109 -9.62 -36.26 -4.28
CA LYS A 109 -10.61 -35.80 -3.30
C LYS A 109 -9.99 -35.40 -1.98
N GLU A 110 -8.98 -36.12 -1.50
CA GLU A 110 -8.24 -35.77 -0.29
C GLU A 110 -7.43 -34.49 -0.49
N GLU A 111 -6.80 -34.30 -1.65
CA GLU A 111 -6.09 -33.07 -1.99
C GLU A 111 -7.05 -31.88 -2.17
N LEU A 112 -8.22 -32.08 -2.80
CA LEU A 112 -9.28 -31.07 -2.90
C LEU A 112 -9.90 -30.75 -1.54
N ALA A 113 -10.08 -31.74 -0.68
CA ALA A 113 -10.58 -31.53 0.68
C ALA A 113 -9.54 -30.81 1.54
N ALA A 114 -8.25 -31.12 1.39
CA ALA A 114 -7.15 -30.43 2.04
C ALA A 114 -7.01 -28.98 1.53
N ARG A 115 -7.20 -28.74 0.23
CA ARG A 115 -7.25 -27.37 -0.34
C ARG A 115 -8.49 -26.61 0.11
N ALA A 116 -9.65 -27.26 0.13
CA ALA A 116 -10.90 -26.65 0.59
C ALA A 116 -10.90 -26.35 2.10
N SER A 117 -10.16 -27.14 2.88
CA SER A 117 -9.96 -26.89 4.33
C SER A 117 -8.81 -25.91 4.61
N ALA A 118 -7.83 -25.76 3.71
CA ALA A 118 -6.90 -24.63 3.71
C ALA A 118 -7.58 -23.31 3.32
N ASP A 119 -8.58 -23.36 2.43
CA ASP A 119 -9.47 -22.23 2.06
C ASP A 119 -10.51 -21.87 3.17
N HIS A 120 -10.42 -22.48 4.35
CA HIS A 120 -11.22 -22.10 5.53
C HIS A 120 -10.50 -21.14 6.48
N GLU A 121 -9.28 -20.71 6.18
CA GLU A 121 -8.86 -19.38 6.62
C GLU A 121 -9.74 -18.37 5.87
N HIS A 122 -10.66 -17.74 6.59
CA HIS A 122 -11.73 -16.87 6.08
C HIS A 122 -11.24 -15.62 5.32
N GLY A 123 -10.01 -15.57 4.83
CA GLY A 123 -9.45 -14.47 4.08
C GLY A 123 -8.61 -14.89 2.90
N GLY A 124 -9.18 -14.75 1.69
CA GLY A 124 -8.36 -14.83 0.48
C GLY A 124 -7.21 -13.82 0.51
N PRO A 125 -6.15 -14.02 -0.30
CA PRO A 125 -4.90 -13.25 -0.25
C PRO A 125 -5.11 -11.73 -0.44
N VAL A 126 -6.17 -11.32 -1.16
CA VAL A 126 -6.53 -9.91 -1.35
C VAL A 126 -6.99 -9.25 -0.04
N MET A 127 -7.71 -10.01 0.80
CA MET A 127 -8.22 -9.49 2.07
C MET A 127 -7.11 -9.36 3.11
N GLU A 128 -6.19 -10.33 3.16
CA GLU A 128 -4.97 -10.22 3.98
C GLU A 128 -4.15 -9.00 3.57
N THR A 129 -3.93 -8.80 2.27
CA THR A 129 -3.24 -7.61 1.74
C THR A 129 -3.95 -6.31 2.12
N ALA A 130 -5.28 -6.27 2.04
CA ALA A 130 -6.07 -5.10 2.44
C ALA A 130 -5.89 -4.81 3.93
N HIS A 131 -5.96 -5.83 4.78
CA HIS A 131 -5.77 -5.72 6.22
C HIS A 131 -4.35 -5.24 6.57
N GLU A 132 -3.33 -5.81 5.93
CA GLU A 132 -1.93 -5.39 6.13
C GLU A 132 -1.76 -3.89 5.81
N ARG A 133 -2.35 -3.41 4.71
CA ARG A 133 -2.31 -1.98 4.33
C ARG A 133 -3.00 -1.07 5.35
N LEU A 134 -4.14 -1.48 5.91
CA LEU A 134 -4.80 -0.75 6.99
C LEU A 134 -3.93 -0.68 8.25
N THR A 135 -3.25 -1.77 8.59
CA THR A 135 -2.33 -1.85 9.73
C THR A 135 -1.07 -1.02 9.50
N ARG A 136 -0.51 -1.00 8.29
CA ARG A 136 0.60 -0.10 7.93
C ARG A 136 0.21 1.36 8.10
N GLY A 137 -1.03 1.74 7.79
CA GLY A 137 -1.56 3.08 8.07
C GLY A 137 -1.45 3.47 9.54
N HIS A 138 -1.80 2.57 10.47
CA HIS A 138 -1.61 2.77 11.91
C HIS A 138 -0.13 2.98 12.27
N LEU A 139 0.74 2.06 11.85
CA LEU A 139 2.16 2.08 12.18
C LEU A 139 2.85 3.37 11.69
N HIS A 140 2.52 3.79 10.47
CA HIS A 140 3.04 5.05 9.93
C HIS A 140 2.50 6.28 10.65
N ALA A 141 1.24 6.30 11.08
CA ALA A 141 0.70 7.41 11.86
C ALA A 141 1.45 7.58 13.18
N MET A 142 1.70 6.47 13.89
CA MET A 142 2.47 6.47 15.14
C MET A 142 3.91 6.94 14.90
N GLY A 143 4.62 6.31 13.96
CA GLY A 143 6.03 6.61 13.67
C GLY A 143 6.25 8.04 13.16
N LEU A 144 5.45 8.50 12.20
CA LEU A 144 5.56 9.84 11.63
C LEU A 144 5.09 10.93 12.61
N GLY A 145 4.13 10.63 13.48
CA GLY A 145 3.73 11.52 14.58
C GLY A 145 4.89 11.79 15.54
N VAL A 146 5.56 10.73 16.02
CA VAL A 146 6.74 10.87 16.90
C VAL A 146 7.89 11.60 16.19
N LEU A 147 8.17 11.24 14.93
CA LEU A 147 9.20 11.90 14.12
C LEU A 147 8.92 13.41 14.00
N THR A 148 7.68 13.78 13.65
CA THR A 148 7.28 15.18 13.49
C THR A 148 7.47 15.97 14.79
N ILE A 149 7.04 15.42 15.93
CA ILE A 149 7.20 16.07 17.23
C ILE A 149 8.69 16.27 17.54
N SER A 150 9.50 15.22 17.36
CA SER A 150 10.94 15.24 17.63
C SER A 150 11.67 16.29 16.80
N VAL A 151 11.38 16.34 15.49
CA VAL A 151 11.98 17.30 14.57
C VAL A 151 11.47 18.72 14.82
N ALA A 152 10.19 18.91 15.17
CA ALA A 152 9.65 20.21 15.53
C ALA A 152 10.30 20.76 16.82
N LEU A 153 10.53 19.91 17.83
CA LEU A 153 11.26 20.30 19.03
C LEU A 153 12.71 20.68 18.70
N LEU A 154 13.41 19.89 17.87
CA LEU A 154 14.75 20.23 17.39
C LEU A 154 14.78 21.58 16.66
N LEU A 155 13.84 21.82 15.74
CA LEU A 155 13.69 23.08 15.01
C LEU A 155 13.48 24.28 15.93
N ALA A 156 12.79 24.09 17.07
CA ALA A 156 12.59 25.17 18.03
C ALA A 156 13.91 25.71 18.57
N PHE A 157 14.92 24.85 18.77
CA PHE A 157 16.23 25.24 19.33
C PHE A 157 17.29 25.56 18.28
N LEU A 158 17.05 25.28 17.00
CA LEU A 158 17.99 25.63 15.93
C LEU A 158 18.05 27.15 15.70
N PRO A 159 19.24 27.73 15.43
CA PRO A 159 19.39 29.13 15.03
C PRO A 159 18.96 29.32 13.57
N ALA A 160 17.65 29.21 13.33
CA ALA A 160 17.02 29.34 12.02
C ALA A 160 16.03 30.51 12.03
N SER A 161 15.79 31.11 10.85
CA SER A 161 14.75 32.13 10.74
C SER A 161 13.38 31.55 11.08
N GLY A 162 12.51 32.33 11.75
CA GLY A 162 11.18 31.86 12.14
C GLY A 162 10.33 31.38 10.95
N ARG A 163 10.51 31.98 9.76
CA ARG A 163 9.88 31.53 8.51
C ARG A 163 10.34 30.13 8.10
N ALA A 164 11.64 29.87 8.15
CA ALA A 164 12.19 28.55 7.80
C ALA A 164 11.72 27.47 8.79
N LYS A 165 11.71 27.77 10.10
CA LYS A 165 11.15 26.87 11.13
C LYS A 165 9.69 26.53 10.84
N THR A 166 8.88 27.56 10.55
CA THR A 166 7.44 27.40 10.27
C THR A 166 7.22 26.59 9.00
N LEU A 167 7.96 26.88 7.92
CA LEU A 167 7.85 26.13 6.66
C LEU A 167 8.26 24.67 6.82
N ALA A 168 9.41 24.40 7.46
CA ALA A 168 9.87 23.04 7.70
C ALA A 168 8.88 22.24 8.55
N ALA A 169 8.39 22.83 9.64
CA ALA A 169 7.40 22.21 10.52
C ALA A 169 6.05 21.98 9.83
N ALA A 170 5.60 22.92 8.99
CA ALA A 170 4.35 22.79 8.24
C ALA A 170 4.43 21.69 7.17
N CYS A 171 5.51 21.66 6.37
CA CYS A 171 5.74 20.62 5.38
C CYS A 171 5.83 19.24 6.05
N LEU A 172 6.65 19.10 7.09
CA LEU A 172 6.82 17.84 7.80
C LEU A 172 5.51 17.36 8.44
N GLY A 173 4.79 18.23 9.15
CA GLY A 173 3.54 17.88 9.81
C GLY A 173 2.42 17.51 8.83
N THR A 174 2.27 18.29 7.75
CA THR A 174 1.25 18.02 6.72
C THR A 174 1.55 16.71 5.99
N GLY A 175 2.79 16.51 5.54
CA GLY A 175 3.19 15.27 4.88
C GLY A 175 3.14 14.05 5.80
N SER A 176 3.39 14.22 7.09
CA SER A 176 3.31 13.13 8.06
C SER A 176 1.87 12.69 8.36
N PHE A 177 0.89 13.58 8.19
CA PHE A 177 -0.51 13.29 8.41
C PHE A 177 -1.19 12.62 7.20
N PHE A 178 -0.92 13.10 5.98
CA PHE A 178 -1.57 12.56 4.77
C PHE A 178 -1.01 11.20 4.33
N TYR A 179 0.23 10.87 4.70
CA TYR A 179 0.86 9.61 4.32
C TYR A 179 0.16 8.37 4.92
N PRO A 180 -0.09 8.29 6.24
CA PRO A 180 -0.85 7.17 6.80
C PRO A 180 -2.31 7.13 6.29
N LEU A 181 -2.91 8.29 5.99
CA LEU A 181 -4.23 8.33 5.35
C LEU A 181 -4.23 7.65 3.97
N ALA A 182 -3.14 7.80 3.20
CA ALA A 182 -2.99 7.11 1.91
C ALA A 182 -2.97 5.59 2.04
N TRP A 183 -2.28 5.06 3.05
CA TRP A 183 -2.29 3.63 3.36
C TRP A 183 -3.68 3.11 3.72
N ILE A 184 -4.44 3.87 4.51
CA ILE A 184 -5.79 3.47 4.93
C ILE A 184 -6.74 3.46 3.73
N VAL A 185 -6.74 4.51 2.91
CA VAL A 185 -7.54 4.56 1.68
C VAL A 185 -7.15 3.43 0.73
N MET A 186 -5.86 3.14 0.62
CA MET A 186 -5.36 2.04 -0.21
C MET A 186 -5.85 0.67 0.30
N GLY A 187 -5.84 0.44 1.62
CA GLY A 187 -6.37 -0.78 2.22
C GLY A 187 -7.83 -1.03 1.85
N PHE A 188 -8.71 -0.03 2.04
CA PHE A 188 -10.12 -0.16 1.67
C PHE A 188 -10.35 -0.36 0.18
N ARG A 189 -9.52 0.24 -0.68
CA ARG A 189 -9.65 0.10 -2.14
C ARG A 189 -9.09 -1.21 -2.69
N THR A 190 -8.30 -1.95 -1.90
CA THR A 190 -7.59 -3.16 -2.36
C THR A 190 -8.57 -4.28 -2.74
N THR A 191 -9.68 -4.44 -2.02
CA THR A 191 -10.67 -5.49 -2.32
C THR A 191 -11.46 -5.24 -3.60
N ALA A 192 -11.73 -3.97 -3.92
CA ALA A 192 -12.47 -3.59 -5.12
C ALA A 192 -11.57 -3.47 -6.36
N LEU A 193 -10.40 -2.85 -6.23
CA LEU A 193 -9.53 -2.51 -7.38
C LEU A 193 -8.35 -3.47 -7.56
N GLY A 194 -8.16 -4.42 -6.65
CA GLY A 194 -6.92 -5.18 -6.54
C GLY A 194 -5.74 -4.33 -6.05
N GLU A 195 -4.60 -4.98 -5.86
CA GLU A 195 -3.39 -4.35 -5.33
C GLU A 195 -2.90 -3.16 -6.17
N ALA A 196 -2.70 -3.37 -7.48
CA ALA A 196 -2.16 -2.38 -8.39
C ALA A 196 -3.11 -1.19 -8.59
N GLY A 197 -4.41 -1.46 -8.75
CA GLY A 197 -5.42 -0.41 -8.91
C GLY A 197 -5.55 0.45 -7.66
N ALA A 198 -5.57 -0.16 -6.47
CA ALA A 198 -5.60 0.56 -5.22
C ALA A 198 -4.37 1.46 -5.02
N GLN A 199 -3.17 0.95 -5.33
CA GLN A 199 -1.92 1.70 -5.24
C GLN A 199 -1.91 2.90 -6.20
N ALA A 200 -2.27 2.69 -7.47
CA ALA A 200 -2.35 3.77 -8.45
C ALA A 200 -3.33 4.88 -8.00
N SER A 201 -4.43 4.48 -7.36
CA SER A 201 -5.47 5.41 -6.91
C SER A 201 -5.05 6.36 -5.77
N VAL A 202 -4.02 6.00 -5.00
CA VAL A 202 -3.51 6.81 -3.88
C VAL A 202 -2.13 7.41 -4.15
N PHE A 203 -1.47 7.01 -5.25
CA PHE A 203 -0.11 7.41 -5.57
C PHE A 203 0.11 8.94 -5.54
N PRO A 204 -0.76 9.79 -6.12
CA PRO A 204 -0.55 11.24 -6.08
C PRO A 204 -0.54 11.79 -4.64
N MET A 205 -1.43 11.28 -3.79
CA MET A 205 -1.52 11.69 -2.39
C MET A 205 -0.27 11.23 -1.62
N ALA A 206 0.14 9.98 -1.78
CA ALA A 206 1.34 9.44 -1.15
C ALA A 206 2.61 10.19 -1.60
N ALA A 207 2.78 10.42 -2.90
CA ALA A 207 3.93 11.12 -3.47
C ALA A 207 4.03 12.56 -2.97
N PHE A 208 2.92 13.30 -2.96
CA PHE A 208 2.86 14.65 -2.40
C PHE A 208 3.24 14.66 -0.91
N SER A 209 2.70 13.70 -0.15
CA SER A 209 3.00 13.54 1.28
C SER A 209 4.49 13.30 1.54
N ILE A 210 5.09 12.38 0.78
CA ILE A 210 6.52 12.06 0.85
C ILE A 210 7.35 13.29 0.51
N ALA A 211 7.01 14.02 -0.56
CA ALA A 211 7.71 15.23 -0.96
C ALA A 211 7.69 16.30 0.15
N LEU A 212 6.56 16.48 0.82
CA LEU A 212 6.44 17.41 1.94
C LEU A 212 7.28 16.98 3.16
N VAL A 213 7.25 15.70 3.53
CA VAL A 213 8.10 15.15 4.62
C VAL A 213 9.57 15.37 4.28
N ALA A 214 9.99 14.99 3.08
CA ALA A 214 11.36 15.15 2.61
C ALA A 214 11.80 16.62 2.63
N ALA A 215 10.97 17.53 2.14
CA ALA A 215 11.26 18.97 2.18
C ALA A 215 11.47 19.48 3.61
N GLY A 216 10.60 19.11 4.54
CA GLY A 216 10.74 19.49 5.96
C GLY A 216 12.01 18.94 6.61
N LEU A 217 12.35 17.68 6.32
CA LEU A 217 13.57 17.05 6.80
C LEU A 217 14.83 17.69 6.21
N LEU A 218 14.86 17.95 4.90
CA LEU A 218 15.99 18.57 4.21
C LEU A 218 16.24 20.00 4.69
N ILE A 219 15.20 20.81 4.88
CA ILE A 219 15.34 22.15 5.46
C ILE A 219 15.94 22.04 6.87
N THR A 220 15.40 21.15 7.71
CA THR A 220 15.92 20.97 9.07
C THR A 220 17.38 20.53 9.06
N LEU A 221 17.73 19.54 8.24
CA LEU A 221 19.08 19.02 8.11
C LEU A 221 20.05 20.10 7.65
N ALA A 222 19.67 20.94 6.68
CA ALA A 222 20.49 22.06 6.23
C ALA A 222 20.82 23.03 7.38
N TYR A 223 19.86 23.34 8.25
CA TYR A 223 20.10 24.18 9.42
C TYR A 223 20.92 23.48 10.52
N VAL A 224 20.76 22.16 10.72
CA VAL A 224 21.62 21.38 11.63
C VAL A 224 23.07 21.42 11.14
N ILE A 225 23.31 21.13 9.86
CA ILE A 225 24.65 21.17 9.26
C ILE A 225 25.24 22.57 9.39
N ARG A 226 24.46 23.61 9.05
CA ARG A 226 24.91 25.01 9.19
C ARG A 226 25.24 25.36 10.64
N TRP A 227 24.51 24.85 11.61
CA TRP A 227 24.75 25.10 13.03
C TRP A 227 26.00 24.39 13.55
N ILE A 228 26.27 23.16 13.09
CA ILE A 228 27.44 22.37 13.53
C ILE A 228 28.74 22.87 12.87
N PHE A 229 28.70 23.18 11.56
CA PHE A 229 29.90 23.49 10.78
C PHE A 229 30.04 24.96 10.41
N GLY A 230 28.98 25.75 10.56
CA GLY A 230 29.08 27.20 10.44
C GLY A 230 29.96 27.71 11.56
N ARG A 231 31.18 28.13 11.22
CA ARG A 231 31.97 28.97 12.11
C ARG A 231 31.21 30.28 12.29
N ASP A 232 30.74 30.52 13.51
CA ASP A 232 30.38 31.86 13.96
C ASP A 232 31.61 32.77 13.96
#